data_AF-A0AA35SS01-F1
#
_entry.id   AF-A0AA35SS01-F1
#
_cell.length_a   1.000
_cell.length_b   1.000
_cell.length_c   1.000
_cell.angle_alpha   90.00
_cell.angle_beta   90.00
_cell.angle_gamma   90.00
#
_symmetry.space_group_name_H-M   'P 1'
#
loop_
_entity.id
_entity.type
_entity.pdbx_description
1 polymer ?
#
loop_
_entity_poly.entity_id
_entity_poly.type
_entity_poly.pdbx_seq_one_letter_code
_entity_poly.pdbx_strand_id
1 'polypeptide(L)'
;MASILVLMSVRYYSVLQIVDGGGGLTEIGPRFVLQLIKVFSGSFGGPTLYENPHYITPNAHRRATKLAAAFRYKNRVEAKKSLGKRRADETRGLPQDPLEDIFNEPTDT
;
A
#
# COMPACT_ATOMS: atom_id res chain seq x y z
N MET A 1 -23.53 18.36 26.66
CA MET A 1 -23.25 17.83 25.31
C MET A 1 -22.30 16.67 25.44
N ALA A 2 -22.80 15.46 25.66
CA ALA A 2 -21.97 14.26 25.82
C ALA A 2 -21.39 13.88 24.45
N SER A 3 -20.12 14.20 24.23
CA SER A 3 -19.39 13.80 23.04
C SER A 3 -18.98 12.34 23.20
N ILE A 4 -19.70 11.43 22.55
CA ILE A 4 -19.29 10.04 22.40
C ILE A 4 -18.18 10.01 21.34
N LEU A 5 -16.95 9.79 21.80
CA LEU A 5 -15.75 9.68 20.99
C LEU A 5 -15.70 8.26 20.37
N VAL A 6 -16.39 8.01 19.26
CA VAL A 6 -16.27 6.73 18.52
C VAL A 6 -15.00 6.76 17.67
N LEU A 7 -13.85 6.57 18.32
CA LEU A 7 -12.54 6.68 17.65
C LEU A 7 -12.11 5.40 16.91
N MET A 8 -12.84 4.29 17.06
CA MET A 8 -12.63 3.08 16.25
C MET A 8 -13.96 2.52 15.74
N SER A 9 -14.18 2.60 14.43
CA SER A 9 -15.36 2.07 13.72
C SER A 9 -15.32 0.54 13.53
N VAL A 10 -14.56 -0.19 14.34
CA VAL A 10 -14.38 -1.64 14.26
C VAL A 10 -15.09 -2.30 15.43
N ARG A 11 -15.99 -3.26 15.16
CA ARG A 11 -16.75 -3.95 16.21
C ARG A 11 -16.43 -5.44 16.24
N TYR A 12 -16.24 -5.95 17.46
CA TYR A 12 -15.92 -7.34 17.74
C TYR A 12 -17.19 -8.09 18.15
N TYR A 13 -17.36 -9.28 17.61
CA TYR A 13 -18.48 -10.18 17.90
C TYR A 13 -17.94 -11.54 18.31
N SER A 14 -18.46 -12.06 19.42
CA SER A 14 -18.20 -13.41 19.93
C SER A 14 -19.54 -14.00 20.39
N VAL A 15 -19.75 -15.29 20.16
CA VAL A 15 -20.97 -15.99 20.59
C VAL A 15 -20.68 -16.74 21.89
N LEU A 16 -21.44 -16.42 22.94
CA LEU A 16 -21.30 -16.97 24.29
C LEU A 16 -22.52 -17.82 24.64
N GLN A 17 -22.29 -18.95 25.30
CA GLN A 17 -23.32 -19.72 25.98
C GLN A 17 -23.18 -19.52 27.49
N ILE A 18 -24.35 -19.41 28.14
CA ILE A 18 -24.46 -19.38 29.60
C ILE A 18 -24.35 -20.82 30.11
N VAL A 19 -23.46 -21.04 31.06
CA VAL A 19 -23.31 -22.35 31.71
C VAL A 19 -24.24 -22.38 32.93
N ASP A 20 -25.17 -23.33 32.94
CA ASP A 20 -26.13 -23.49 34.04
C ASP A 20 -25.41 -23.86 35.34
N GLY A 21 -25.73 -23.13 36.42
CA GLY A 21 -25.30 -23.43 37.79
C GLY A 21 -24.13 -22.61 38.35
N GLY A 22 -23.48 -21.74 37.57
CA GLY A 22 -22.28 -21.02 38.04
C GLY A 22 -22.03 -19.61 37.50
N GLY A 23 -22.92 -19.05 36.66
CA GLY A 23 -22.74 -17.71 36.09
C GLY A 23 -21.55 -17.58 35.12
N GLY A 24 -20.97 -18.70 34.67
CA GLY A 24 -19.87 -18.73 33.71
C GLY A 24 -20.37 -18.52 32.28
N LEU A 25 -19.55 -17.85 31.47
CA LEU A 25 -19.74 -17.71 30.02
C LEU A 25 -18.66 -18.51 29.30
N THR A 26 -19.06 -19.35 28.35
CA THR A 26 -18.13 -20.08 27.48
C THR A 26 -18.35 -19.65 26.04
N GLU A 27 -17.26 -19.34 25.34
CA GLU A 27 -17.30 -19.06 23.89
C GLU A 27 -17.58 -20.36 23.13
N ILE A 28 -18.61 -20.32 22.28
CA ILE A 28 -19.02 -21.49 21.48
C ILE A 28 -18.87 -21.22 19.98
N GLY A 29 -19.04 -19.98 19.56
CA GLY A 29 -19.07 -19.63 18.14
C GLY A 29 -17.82 -18.93 17.63
N PRO A 30 -17.77 -18.75 16.30
CA PRO A 30 -16.68 -18.03 15.65
C PRO A 30 -16.59 -16.58 16.13
N ARG A 31 -15.35 -16.07 16.14
CA ARG A 31 -15.04 -14.67 16.43
C ARG A 31 -15.03 -13.88 15.13
N PHE A 32 -15.78 -12.78 15.09
CA PHE A 32 -15.84 -11.92 13.92
C PHE A 32 -15.52 -10.47 14.27
N VAL A 33 -14.97 -9.78 13.28
CA VAL A 33 -14.74 -8.35 13.31
C VAL A 33 -15.47 -7.75 12.12
N LEU A 34 -16.46 -6.91 12.38
CA LEU A 34 -17.26 -6.28 11.34
C LEU A 34 -17.05 -4.77 11.35
N GLN A 35 -16.94 -4.21 10.15
CA GLN A 35 -16.89 -2.78 9.90
C GLN A 35 -18.03 -2.41 8.96
N LEU A 36 -18.81 -1.41 9.35
CA LEU A 36 -19.90 -0.91 8.53
C LEU A 36 -19.34 -0.25 7.26
N ILE A 37 -19.84 -0.67 6.10
CA ILE A 37 -19.43 -0.16 4.78
C ILE A 37 -20.43 0.88 4.29
N LYS A 38 -21.67 0.46 4.03
CA LYS A 38 -22.78 1.29 3.55
C LYS A 38 -24.10 0.81 4.11
N VAL A 39 -25.06 1.72 4.22
CA VAL A 39 -26.46 1.44 4.55
C VAL A 39 -27.33 1.96 3.41
N PHE A 40 -28.21 1.10 2.89
CA PHE A 40 -29.15 1.44 1.82
C PHE A 40 -30.56 1.62 2.39
N SER A 41 -31.40 2.42 1.72
CA SER A 41 -32.76 2.66 2.18
C SER A 41 -33.72 1.47 2.00
N GLY A 42 -33.40 0.54 1.08
CA GLY A 42 -34.18 -0.68 0.84
C GLY A 42 -33.41 -1.94 1.25
N SER A 43 -34.09 -3.09 1.22
CA SER A 43 -33.55 -4.36 1.72
C SER A 43 -32.28 -4.84 1.00
N PHE A 44 -32.16 -4.57 -0.30
CA PHE A 44 -31.00 -4.97 -1.11
C PHE A 44 -30.59 -3.90 -2.15
N GLY A 45 -31.02 -2.66 -1.95
CA GLY A 45 -30.78 -1.57 -2.90
C GLY A 45 -31.45 -0.26 -2.49
N GLY A 46 -31.50 0.70 -3.41
CA GLY A 46 -31.98 2.06 -3.16
C GLY A 46 -30.83 3.03 -2.84
N PRO A 47 -31.16 4.32 -2.62
CA PRO A 47 -30.16 5.34 -2.31
C PRO A 47 -29.37 4.99 -1.04
N THR A 48 -28.07 5.30 -1.06
CA THR A 48 -27.17 5.16 0.08
C THR A 48 -27.54 6.20 1.14
N LEU A 49 -27.97 5.74 2.32
CA LEU A 49 -28.28 6.60 3.47
C LEU A 49 -27.02 6.94 4.26
N TYR A 50 -26.07 6.02 4.32
CA TYR A 50 -24.82 6.18 5.03
C TYR A 50 -23.70 5.45 4.30
N GLU A 51 -22.53 6.09 4.25
CA GLU A 51 -21.29 5.52 3.75
C GLU A 51 -20.18 5.87 4.74
N ASN A 52 -19.38 4.86 5.10
CA ASN A 52 -18.28 5.05 6.03
C ASN A 52 -17.08 5.70 5.31
N PRO A 53 -16.70 6.95 5.64
CA PRO A 53 -15.60 7.64 4.96
C PRO A 53 -14.22 7.04 5.28
N HIS A 54 -14.12 6.24 6.36
CA HIS A 54 -12.87 5.62 6.79
C HIS A 54 -12.71 4.18 6.29
N TYR A 55 -13.74 3.61 5.65
CA TYR A 55 -13.65 2.26 5.11
C TYR A 55 -12.88 2.23 3.79
N ILE A 56 -11.79 1.47 3.76
CA ILE A 56 -11.03 1.21 2.54
C ILE A 56 -11.28 -0.25 2.14
N THR A 57 -11.73 -0.46 0.91
CA THR A 57 -11.93 -1.83 0.41
C THR A 57 -10.58 -2.57 0.36
N PRO A 58 -10.54 -3.87 0.67
CA PRO A 58 -9.30 -4.66 0.60
C PRO A 58 -8.64 -4.59 -0.78
N ASN A 59 -9.46 -4.51 -1.84
CA ASN A 59 -9.00 -4.37 -3.21
C ASN A 59 -8.34 -3.00 -3.46
N ALA A 60 -8.92 -1.91 -2.97
CA ALA A 60 -8.32 -0.58 -3.05
C ALA A 60 -7.01 -0.52 -2.26
N HIS A 61 -6.96 -1.09 -1.06
CA HIS A 61 -5.73 -1.18 -0.27
C HIS A 61 -4.63 -1.94 -1.03
N ARG A 62 -4.94 -3.14 -1.54
CA ARG A 62 -3.99 -3.94 -2.36
C ARG A 62 -3.52 -3.18 -3.60
N ARG A 63 -4.41 -2.48 -4.29
CA ARG A 63 -4.07 -1.64 -5.44
C ARG A 63 -3.11 -0.52 -5.05
N ALA A 64 -3.38 0.19 -3.96
CA ALA A 64 -2.53 1.27 -3.47
C ALA A 64 -1.11 0.77 -3.14
N THR A 65 -1.00 -0.39 -2.47
CA THR A 65 0.30 -1.01 -2.16
C THR A 65 1.08 -1.34 -3.44
N LYS A 66 0.43 -1.96 -4.44
CA LYS A 66 1.06 -2.29 -5.73
C LYS A 66 1.51 -1.05 -6.48
N LEU A 67 0.67 -0.01 -6.50
CA LEU A 67 0.99 1.26 -7.13
C LEU A 67 2.20 1.93 -6.48
N ALA A 68 2.26 1.97 -5.15
CA ALA A 68 3.40 2.49 -4.40
C ALA A 68 4.70 1.69 -4.68
N ALA A 69 4.62 0.37 -4.88
CA ALA A 69 5.76 -0.44 -5.29
C ALA A 69 6.21 -0.12 -6.72
N ALA A 70 5.26 0.03 -7.65
CA ALA A 70 5.54 0.39 -9.04
C ALA A 70 6.20 1.78 -9.16
N PHE A 71 5.73 2.78 -8.39
CA PHE A 71 6.35 4.10 -8.34
C PHE A 71 7.78 4.05 -7.82
N ARG A 72 8.04 3.29 -6.76
CA ARG A 72 9.41 3.08 -6.24
C ARG A 72 10.33 2.47 -7.31
N TYR A 73 9.82 1.48 -8.05
CA TYR A 73 10.56 0.89 -9.17
C TYR A 73 10.85 1.92 -10.27
N LYS A 74 9.83 2.66 -10.72
CA LYS A 74 9.96 3.69 -11.75
C LYS A 74 11.01 4.73 -11.37
N ASN A 75 10.93 5.27 -10.16
CA ASN A 75 11.87 6.27 -9.66
C ASN A 75 13.31 5.75 -9.65
N ARG A 76 13.52 4.48 -9.26
CA ARG A 76 14.85 3.85 -9.30
C ARG A 76 15.39 3.75 -10.73
N VAL A 77 14.55 3.33 -11.67
CA VAL A 77 14.94 3.22 -13.09
C VAL A 77 15.26 4.60 -13.67
N GLU A 78 14.43 5.60 -13.38
CA GLU A 78 14.63 6.98 -13.83
C GLU A 78 15.89 7.60 -13.25
N ALA A 79 16.17 7.40 -11.96
CA ALA A 79 17.42 7.83 -11.33
C ALA A 79 18.65 7.19 -11.98
N LYS A 80 18.58 5.89 -12.32
CA LYS A 80 19.67 5.20 -13.04
C LYS A 80 19.87 5.79 -14.45
N LYS A 81 18.78 6.07 -15.17
CA LYS A 81 18.84 6.69 -16.49
C LYS A 81 19.40 8.12 -16.45
N SER A 82 18.99 8.93 -15.47
CA SER A 82 19.48 10.31 -15.33
C SER A 82 20.96 10.36 -14.93
N LEU A 83 21.45 9.44 -14.10
CA LEU A 83 22.88 9.27 -13.83
C LEU A 83 23.67 8.91 -15.09
N GLY A 84 23.17 7.96 -15.89
CA GLY A 84 23.82 7.57 -17.14
C GLY A 84 23.93 8.73 -18.14
N LYS A 85 22.86 9.53 -18.29
CA LYS A 85 22.87 10.73 -19.12
C LYS A 85 23.89 11.76 -18.64
N ARG A 86 23.92 12.07 -17.34
CA ARG A 86 24.89 13.01 -16.77
C ARG A 86 26.33 12.60 -17.05
N ARG A 87 26.65 11.31 -16.85
CA ARG A 87 27.98 10.78 -17.19
C ARG A 87 28.31 10.91 -18.67
N ALA A 88 27.36 10.57 -19.55
CA ALA A 88 27.57 10.66 -20.99
C ALA A 88 27.74 12.11 -21.48
N ASP A 89 26.99 13.05 -20.91
CA ASP A 89 27.11 14.47 -21.23
C ASP A 89 28.43 15.06 -20.69
N GLU A 90 28.87 14.64 -19.50
CA GLU A 90 30.18 14.97 -18.95
C GLU A 90 31.32 14.47 -19.86
N THR A 91 31.26 13.22 -20.32
CA THR A 91 32.24 12.67 -21.27
C THR A 91 32.22 13.39 -22.63
N ARG A 92 31.05 13.81 -23.12
CA ARG A 92 30.94 14.56 -24.39
C ARG A 92 31.46 15.98 -24.33
N GLY A 93 31.48 16.60 -23.14
CA GLY A 93 31.94 17.98 -22.96
C GLY A 93 33.45 18.12 -22.76
N LEU A 94 34.18 17.01 -22.61
CA LEU A 94 35.62 17.02 -22.42
C LEU A 94 36.34 17.09 -23.78
N PRO A 95 37.41 17.91 -23.91
CA PRO A 95 38.29 17.84 -25.06
C PRO A 95 38.91 16.45 -25.15
N GLN A 96 39.08 15.93 -26.37
CA GLN A 96 39.75 14.65 -26.56
C GLN A 96 41.20 14.74 -26.10
N ASP A 97 41.63 13.77 -25.28
CA ASP A 97 42.98 13.75 -24.73
C ASP A 97 43.99 13.48 -25.85
N PRO A 98 44.94 14.39 -26.14
CA PRO A 98 45.95 14.17 -27.19
C PRO A 98 46.90 13.00 -26.90
N LEU A 99 46.89 12.42 -25.69
CA LEU A 99 47.73 11.30 -25.28
C LEU A 99 46.99 9.95 -25.25
N GLU A 100 45.72 9.88 -25.67
CA GLU A 100 44.88 8.67 -25.60
C GLU A 100 45.51 7.44 -26.28
N ASP A 101 46.25 7.64 -27.37
CA ASP A 101 46.79 6.57 -28.21
C ASP A 101 48.23 6.12 -27.84
N ILE A 102 48.87 6.74 -26.84
CA ILE A 102 50.30 6.49 -26.54
C ILE A 102 50.59 5.08 -26.02
N PHE A 103 49.61 4.43 -25.39
CA PHE A 103 49.77 3.13 -24.75
C PHE A 103 48.98 1.99 -25.43
N ASN A 104 48.31 2.26 -26.55
CA ASN A 104 47.73 1.21 -27.39
C ASN A 104 48.85 0.54 -28.18
N GLU A 105 49.66 -0.27 -27.51
CA GLU A 105 50.59 -1.16 -28.20
C GLU A 105 49.78 -2.24 -28.95
N PRO A 106 49.99 -2.43 -30.26
CA PRO A 106 49.46 -3.61 -30.93
C PRO A 106 50.14 -4.82 -30.28
N THR A 107 49.37 -5.67 -29.62
CA THR A 107 49.80 -7.01 -29.28
C THR A 107 50.02 -7.77 -30.59
N ASP A 108 51.27 -7.88 -31.02
CA ASP A 108 51.69 -8.71 -32.16
C ASP A 108 51.38 -10.20 -31.86
N THR A 109 50.63 -10.83 -32.78
CA THR A 109 50.75 -12.25 -33.13
C THR A 109 51.50 -12.37 -34.44
#